data_AF-A0A351TC06-F1
#
_entry.id   AF-A0A351TC06-F1
#
_cell.length_a   1.000
_cell.length_b   1.000
_cell.length_c   1.000
_cell.angle_alpha   90.00
_cell.angle_beta   90.00
_cell.angle_gamma   90.00
#
_symmetry.space_group_name_H-M   'P 1'
#
loop_
_entity.id
_entity.type
_entity.pdbx_description
1 polymer ?
#
loop_
_entity_poly.entity_id
_entity_poly.type
_entity_poly.pdbx_seq_one_letter_code
_entity_poly.pdbx_strand_id
1 'polypeptide(L)'
;MPALANKESWIKTNRWDSVDVLFKFEGSGGKEYGLNPTHEEVVTPLMQEFIQSYKDLNNMSVYQFQNKFRNEARAKSGILR
;
A
#
# COMPACT_ATOMS: atom_id res chain seq x y z
N MET A 1 -1.73 7.88 5.03
CA MET A 1 -2.50 6.64 4.72
C MET A 1 -2.15 5.55 5.71
N PRO A 2 -3.05 4.58 5.97
CA PRO A 2 -2.80 3.54 6.97
C PRO A 2 -1.65 2.61 6.58
N ALA A 3 -0.86 2.19 7.56
CA ALA A 3 0.20 1.18 7.37
C ALA A 3 -0.36 -0.18 6.97
N LEU A 4 -1.58 -0.46 7.44
CA LEU A 4 -2.30 -1.70 7.23
C LEU A 4 -3.29 -1.55 6.06
N ALA A 5 -3.34 -2.53 5.17
CA ALA A 5 -4.38 -2.63 4.15
C ALA A 5 -5.02 -4.02 4.16
N ASN A 6 -6.30 -4.06 3.78
CA ASN A 6 -7.03 -5.30 3.55
C ASN A 6 -6.50 -6.00 2.30
N LYS A 7 -6.51 -7.34 2.31
CA LYS A 7 -6.18 -8.16 1.14
C LYS A 7 -6.96 -7.77 -0.12
N GLU A 8 -8.22 -7.40 0.03
CA GLU A 8 -9.12 -7.00 -1.09
C GLU A 8 -8.52 -5.89 -1.98
N SER A 9 -7.88 -4.88 -1.39
CA SER A 9 -7.27 -3.78 -2.15
C SER A 9 -6.11 -4.28 -3.04
N TRP A 10 -5.34 -5.25 -2.54
CA TRP A 10 -4.20 -5.85 -3.24
C TRP A 10 -4.61 -6.87 -4.30
N ILE A 11 -5.74 -7.56 -4.10
CA ILE A 11 -6.31 -8.46 -5.11
C ILE A 11 -6.74 -7.66 -6.34
N LYS A 12 -7.35 -6.48 -6.16
CA LYS A 12 -7.80 -5.63 -7.28
C LYS A 12 -6.67 -5.27 -8.25
N THR A 13 -5.44 -5.14 -7.75
CA THR A 13 -4.25 -4.83 -8.56
C THR A 13 -3.43 -6.07 -8.94
N ASN A 14 -3.86 -7.28 -8.57
CA ASN A 14 -3.10 -8.53 -8.70
C ASN A 14 -1.71 -8.48 -8.04
N ARG A 15 -1.55 -7.62 -7.03
CA ARG A 15 -0.27 -7.43 -6.30
C ARG A 15 -0.16 -8.22 -5.02
N TRP A 16 -1.25 -8.85 -4.57
CA TRP A 16 -1.23 -9.68 -3.35
C TRP A 16 -0.19 -10.80 -3.44
N ASP A 17 -0.15 -11.56 -4.55
CA ASP A 17 0.75 -12.71 -4.69
C ASP A 17 1.98 -12.45 -5.57
N SER A 18 2.03 -11.34 -6.30
CA SER A 18 3.18 -10.98 -7.15
C SER A 18 4.24 -10.16 -6.42
N VAL A 19 3.92 -9.58 -5.26
CA VAL A 19 4.89 -8.81 -4.45
C VAL A 19 5.49 -9.72 -3.37
N ASP A 20 6.71 -10.19 -3.62
CA ASP A 20 7.42 -11.13 -2.74
C ASP A 20 7.69 -10.59 -1.33
N VAL A 21 7.90 -9.28 -1.21
CA VAL A 21 8.25 -8.62 0.06
C VAL A 21 7.02 -8.16 0.86
N LEU A 22 5.81 -8.52 0.43
CA LEU A 22 4.60 -8.13 1.12
C LEU A 22 4.47 -8.91 2.44
N PHE A 23 4.43 -8.19 3.55
CA PHE A 23 4.21 -8.80 4.86
C PHE A 23 2.71 -9.08 5.03
N LYS A 24 2.32 -10.36 4.97
CA LYS A 24 0.93 -10.83 5.10
C LYS A 24 0.70 -11.40 6.49
N PHE A 25 -0.44 -11.09 7.10
CA PHE A 25 -0.84 -11.70 8.37
C PHE A 25 -2.36 -11.76 8.51
N GLU A 26 -2.82 -12.65 9.37
CA GLU A 26 -4.23 -12.79 9.72
C GLU A 26 -4.56 -11.98 10.97
N GLY A 27 -5.56 -11.11 10.87
CA GLY A 27 -6.04 -10.31 12.00
C GLY A 27 -7.14 -11.02 12.78
N SER A 28 -7.65 -10.34 13.82
CA SER A 28 -8.79 -10.87 14.60
C SER A 28 -10.03 -11.00 13.71
N GLY A 29 -10.63 -12.19 13.71
CA GLY A 29 -11.84 -12.49 12.93
C GLY A 29 -11.58 -13.06 11.52
N GLY A 30 -10.41 -13.65 11.27
CA GLY A 30 -10.16 -14.43 10.05
C GLY A 30 -9.88 -13.59 8.79
N LYS A 31 -9.67 -12.28 8.95
CA LYS A 31 -9.39 -11.38 7.84
C LYS A 31 -7.89 -11.31 7.60
N GLU A 32 -7.49 -11.40 6.34
CA GLU A 32 -6.10 -11.23 5.93
C GLU A 32 -5.77 -9.76 5.65
N TYR A 33 -4.63 -9.34 6.17
CA TYR A 33 -4.10 -8.00 6.02
C TYR A 33 -2.65 -8.03 5.52
N GLY A 34 -2.28 -6.97 4.81
CA GLY A 34 -0.91 -6.70 4.41
C GLY A 34 -0.39 -5.45 5.12
N LEU A 35 0.85 -5.48 5.63
CA LEU A 35 1.58 -4.25 5.91
C LEU A 35 2.13 -3.70 4.61
N ASN A 36 1.81 -2.44 4.34
CA ASN A 36 2.07 -1.80 3.07
C ASN A 36 3.57 -1.50 2.87
N PRO A 37 4.23 -2.11 1.86
CA PRO A 37 5.56 -1.67 1.42
C PRO A 37 5.48 -0.35 0.65
N THR A 38 4.32 -0.07 0.05
CA THR A 38 3.95 1.14 -0.69
C THR A 38 2.42 1.28 -0.70
N HIS A 39 1.89 2.40 -1.20
CA HIS A 39 0.49 2.81 -1.01
C HIS A 39 -0.26 3.08 -2.33
N GLU A 40 0.13 2.52 -3.48
CA GLU A 40 -0.59 2.75 -4.74
C GLU A 40 -2.05 2.26 -4.65
N GLU A 41 -2.26 1.06 -4.09
CA GLU A 41 -3.57 0.43 -3.89
C GLU A 41 -4.50 1.23 -2.97
N VAL A 42 -3.92 2.09 -2.12
CA VAL A 42 -4.66 2.90 -1.15
C VAL A 42 -4.91 4.29 -1.68
N VAL A 43 -3.91 4.90 -2.32
CA VAL A 43 -4.01 6.27 -2.83
C VAL A 43 -4.87 6.34 -4.08
N THR A 44 -4.76 5.40 -5.01
CA THR A 44 -5.53 5.44 -6.27
C THR A 44 -7.05 5.48 -6.06
N PRO A 45 -7.67 4.56 -5.30
CA PRO A 45 -9.12 4.63 -5.07
C PRO A 45 -9.52 5.87 -4.27
N LEU A 46 -8.68 6.30 -3.31
CA LEU A 46 -8.91 7.54 -2.58
C LEU A 46 -8.98 8.74 -3.54
N MET A 47 -8.02 8.85 -4.46
CA MET A 47 -7.98 9.95 -5.43
C MET A 47 -9.14 9.89 -6.42
N GLN A 48 -9.63 8.70 -6.79
CA GLN A 48 -10.78 8.54 -7.67
C GLN A 48 -12.08 9.15 -7.08
N GLU A 49 -12.20 9.24 -5.75
CA GLU A 49 -13.35 9.90 -5.12
C GLU A 49 -13.31 11.42 -5.29
N PHE A 50 -12.12 12.02 -5.33
CA PHE A 50 -11.94 13.48 -5.38
C PHE A 50 -11.66 14.04 -6.78
N ILE A 51 -11.12 13.24 -7.70
CA ILE A 51 -10.83 13.65 -9.08
C ILE A 51 -12.06 13.38 -9.94
N GLN A 52 -12.82 14.43 -10.28
CA GLN A 52 -14.03 14.31 -11.10
C GLN A 52 -13.85 14.94 -12.49
N SER A 53 -12.82 15.78 -12.67
CA SER A 53 -12.53 16.46 -13.92
C SER A 53 -11.03 16.54 -14.20
N TYR A 54 -10.67 16.70 -15.47
CA TYR A 54 -9.28 16.95 -15.88
C TYR A 54 -8.69 18.20 -15.20
N LYS A 55 -9.53 19.18 -14.84
CA LYS A 55 -9.08 20.40 -14.15
C LYS A 55 -8.53 20.12 -12.77
N ASP A 56 -9.04 19.09 -12.10
CA ASP A 56 -8.62 18.72 -10.75
C ASP A 56 -7.18 18.19 -10.77
N LEU A 57 -6.77 17.51 -11.85
CA LEU A 57 -5.42 16.95 -12.01
C LEU A 57 -4.31 18.00 -12.01
N ASN A 58 -4.58 19.21 -12.52
CA ASN A 58 -3.57 20.25 -12.67
C ASN A 58 -3.01 20.77 -11.33
N ASN A 59 -3.78 20.63 -10.24
CA ASN A 59 -3.40 21.11 -8.90
C ASN A 59 -3.24 19.97 -7.89
N MET A 60 -3.20 18.72 -8.36
CA MET A 60 -3.26 17.56 -7.49
C MET A 60 -1.89 16.90 -7.35
N SER A 61 -1.36 16.89 -6.13
CA SER A 61 -0.17 16.10 -5.78
C SER A 61 -0.30 15.66 -4.33
N VAL A 62 -0.21 14.35 -4.10
CA VAL A 62 -0.38 13.76 -2.78
C VAL A 62 0.90 13.04 -2.39
N TYR A 63 1.34 13.27 -1.16
CA TYR A 63 2.52 12.65 -0.59
C TYR A 63 2.27 12.30 0.88
N GLN A 64 3.13 11.46 1.44
CA GLN A 64 3.10 11.14 2.87
C GLN A 64 4.50 10.79 3.39
N PHE A 65 4.75 11.10 4.66
CA PHE A 65 5.85 10.54 5.43
C PHE A 65 5.28 9.50 6.39
N GLN A 66 5.58 8.22 6.16
CA GLN A 66 4.99 7.12 6.93
C GLN A 66 5.91 5.88 6.85
N ASN A 67 5.97 5.09 7.93
CA ASN A 67 6.81 3.89 8.03
C ASN A 67 6.33 2.75 7.13
N LYS A 68 7.21 2.30 6.23
CA LYS A 68 6.93 1.18 5.32
C LYS A 68 7.53 -0.11 5.86
N PHE A 69 6.89 -1.24 5.55
CA PHE A 69 7.39 -2.55 5.92
C PHE A 69 7.60 -3.39 4.66
N ARG A 70 8.82 -3.93 4.53
CA ARG A 70 9.19 -4.86 3.47
C ARG A 70 9.78 -6.09 4.15
N ASN A 71 9.16 -7.25 3.92
CA ASN A 71 9.67 -8.52 4.42
C ASN A 71 10.84 -9.00 3.55
N GLU A 72 11.96 -8.27 3.62
CA GLU A 72 13.17 -8.62 2.87
C GLU A 72 13.70 -9.98 3.33
N ALA A 73 14.04 -10.85 2.38
CA ALA A 73 14.62 -12.16 2.68
C ALA A 73 15.93 -12.07 3.50
N ARG A 74 16.62 -10.92 3.43
CA ARG A 74 17.84 -10.66 4.19
C ARG A 74 18.03 -9.16 4.43
N ALA A 75 17.78 -8.72 5.67
CA ALA A 75 18.13 -7.37 6.13
C ALA A 75 19.65 -7.19 6.21
N LYS A 76 20.18 -6.08 5.68
CA LYS A 76 21.63 -5.82 5.57
C LYS A 76 21.92 -4.32 5.60
N SER A 77 23.11 -3.93 6.05
CA SER A 77 23.55 -2.53 5.93
C SER A 77 22.68 -1.50 6.70
N GLY A 78 22.00 -1.92 7.75
CA GLY A 78 21.27 -1.04 8.66
C GLY A 78 20.12 -0.30 7.96
N ILE A 79 20.15 1.04 7.99
CA ILE A 79 19.10 1.90 7.43
C ILE A 79 18.99 1.76 5.90
N LEU A 80 20.06 1.30 5.23
CA LEU A 80 20.07 1.18 3.78
C LEU A 80 19.23 0.01 3.26
N ARG A 81 19.02 -1.09 4.04
CA ARG A 81 18.26 -2.25 3.57
C ARG A 81 17.65 -3.15 4.66
#